data_AF-A0A6P2SVB5-F1
#
_entry.id   AF-A0A6P2SVB5-F1
#
_cell.length_a   1.000
_cell.length_b   1.000
_cell.length_c   1.000
_cell.angle_alpha   90.00
_cell.angle_beta   90.00
_cell.angle_gamma   90.00
#
_symmetry.space_group_name_H-M   'P 1'
#
loop_
_entity.id
_entity.type
_entity.pdbx_description
1 polymer ?
#
loop_
_entity_poly.entity_id
_entity_poly.type
_entity_poly.pdbx_seq_one_letter_code
_entity_poly.pdbx_strand_id
1 'polypeptide(L)' 'MPDEIDVANDYAQRTLEQAIAAARLAPKTHVRVTECLNECGDPPAEGSSFCCHECMVDAQRREATRRRQGTV' A
#
# COMPACT_ATOMS: atom_id res chain seq x y z
N MET A 1 7.66 38.01 -0.23
CA MET A 1 6.38 37.66 0.41
C MET A 1 6.02 36.30 -0.14
N PRO A 2 5.74 35.30 0.70
CA PRO A 2 5.23 34.03 0.22
C PRO A 2 3.87 34.28 -0.42
N ASP A 3 3.68 33.75 -1.62
CA ASP A 3 2.39 33.79 -2.30
C ASP A 3 1.50 32.62 -1.83
N GLU A 4 0.26 32.55 -2.34
CA GLU A 4 -0.69 31.49 -1.97
C GLU A 4 -0.18 30.09 -2.36
N ILE A 5 0.66 30.01 -3.39
CA ILE A 5 1.25 28.75 -3.87
C ILE A 5 2.36 28.31 -2.91
N ASP A 6 3.21 29.22 -2.45
CA ASP A 6 4.24 28.95 -1.46
C ASP A 6 3.62 28.38 -0.17
N VAL A 7 2.53 28.98 0.32
CA VAL A 7 1.82 28.52 1.52
C VAL A 7 1.20 27.14 1.31
N ALA A 8 0.60 26.89 0.13
CA ALA A 8 0.01 25.60 -0.20
C ALA A 8 1.06 24.48 -0.30
N ASN A 9 2.21 24.78 -0.89
CA ASN A 9 3.33 23.85 -1.02
C ASN A 9 3.92 23.49 0.35
N ASP A 10 4.15 24.49 1.21
CA ASP A 10 4.65 24.27 2.56
C ASP A 10 3.70 23.40 3.38
N TYR A 11 2.38 23.63 3.24
CA TYR A 11 1.38 22.82 3.90
C TYR A 11 1.39 21.37 3.38
N ALA A 12 1.42 21.18 2.05
CA ALA A 12 1.48 19.86 1.44
C ALA A 12 2.74 19.08 1.86
N GLN A 13 3.89 19.75 1.89
CA GLN A 13 5.15 19.15 2.28
C GLN A 13 5.13 18.71 3.76
N ARG A 14 4.67 19.56 4.67
CA ARG A 14 4.52 19.21 6.09
C ARG A 14 3.58 18.03 6.30
N THR A 15 2.47 18.00 5.56
CA THR A 15 1.49 16.91 5.64
C THR A 15 2.10 15.58 5.18
N LEU A 16 2.86 15.61 4.08
CA LEU A 16 3.57 14.44 3.57
C LEU A 16 4.63 13.94 4.57
N GLU A 17 5.43 14.85 5.12
CA GLU A 17 6.46 14.53 6.12
C GLU A 17 5.86 13.86 7.36
N GLN A 18 4.74 14.38 7.86
CA GLN A 18 4.00 13.78 8.98
C GLN A 18 3.49 12.38 8.64
N ALA A 19 2.93 12.19 7.44
CA ALA A 19 2.45 10.87 7.01
C ALA A 19 3.59 9.84 6.91
N ILE A 20 4.76 10.25 6.39
CA ILE A 20 5.95 9.39 6.31
C ILE A 20 6.45 9.05 7.72
N ALA A 21 6.52 10.02 8.62
CA ALA A 21 6.95 9.79 10.01
C ALA A 21 6.00 8.82 10.73
N ALA A 22 4.69 9.00 10.57
CA ALA A 22 3.68 8.10 11.13
C ALA A 22 3.81 6.67 10.57
N ALA A 23 4.00 6.53 9.25
CA ALA A 23 4.19 5.22 8.61
C ALA A 23 5.46 4.50 9.10
N ARG A 24 6.54 5.24 9.41
CA ARG A 24 7.78 4.66 9.98
C ARG A 24 7.60 4.17 11.41
N LEU A 25 6.77 4.84 12.20
CA LEU A 25 6.51 4.48 13.60
C LEU A 25 5.42 3.42 13.75
N ALA A 26 4.58 3.22 12.74
CA ALA A 26 3.55 2.21 12.76
C ALA A 26 4.17 0.82 12.98
N PRO A 27 3.71 0.05 14.00
CA PRO A 27 4.19 -1.31 14.19
C PRO A 27 3.88 -2.10 12.93
N LYS A 28 4.88 -2.79 12.38
CA LYS A 28 4.66 -3.74 11.30
C LYS A 28 3.79 -4.85 11.86
N THR A 29 2.48 -4.74 11.67
CA THR A 29 1.58 -5.84 11.93
C THR A 29 1.93 -6.92 10.93
N HIS A 30 2.73 -7.89 11.38
CA HIS A 30 2.92 -9.14 10.66
C HIS A 30 1.57 -9.85 10.69
N VAL A 31 0.69 -9.48 9.75
CA VAL A 31 -0.51 -10.26 9.49
C VAL A 31 0.00 -11.62 9.06
N ARG A 32 -0.12 -12.62 9.93
CA ARG A 32 0.19 -14.00 9.57
C ARG A 32 -0.88 -14.42 8.58
N VAL A 33 -0.59 -14.22 7.31
CA VAL A 33 -1.44 -14.71 6.24
C VAL A 33 -1.22 -16.22 6.20
N THR A 34 -2.24 -16.99 6.57
CA THR A 34 -2.18 -18.47 6.57
C THR A 34 -2.38 -19.05 5.18
N GLU A 35 -2.94 -18.25 4.27
CA GLU A 35 -3.30 -18.64 2.91
C GLU A 35 -2.84 -17.56 1.93
N CYS A 36 -2.54 -17.93 0.68
CA CYS A 36 -2.18 -16.92 -0.31
C CYS A 36 -3.34 -15.92 -0.52
N LEU A 37 -3.05 -14.61 -0.52
CA LEU A 37 -4.05 -13.57 -0.82
C LEU A 37 -4.63 -13.63 -2.24
N ASN A 38 -4.01 -14.39 -3.14
CA ASN A 38 -4.56 -14.66 -4.47
C ASN A 38 -5.54 -15.85 -4.48
N GLU A 39 -5.78 -16.49 -3.33
CA GLU A 39 -6.71 -17.61 -3.13
C GLU A 39 -6.39 -18.83 -4.02
N CYS A 40 -5.10 -19.04 -4.34
CA CYS A 40 -4.67 -20.17 -5.17
C CYS A 40 -4.62 -21.52 -4.42
N GLY A 41 -4.78 -21.51 -3.09
CA GLY A 41 -4.77 -22.71 -2.24
C GLY A 41 -3.41 -23.07 -1.64
N ASP A 42 -2.33 -22.42 -2.07
CA ASP A 42 -0.99 -22.64 -1.49
C ASP A 42 -0.71 -21.70 -0.30
N PRO A 43 0.08 -22.16 0.70
CA PRO A 43 0.53 -21.30 1.79
C PRO A 43 1.52 -20.24 1.27
N PRO A 44 1.48 -19.01 1.81
CA PRO A 44 2.45 -17.98 1.44
C PRO A 44 3.84 -18.30 2.00
N ALA A 45 4.87 -17.81 1.32
CA ALA A 45 6.24 -17.90 1.84
C ALA A 45 6.36 -17.14 3.18
N GLU A 46 7.30 -17.55 4.04
CA GLU A 46 7.49 -16.89 5.34
C GLU A 46 7.69 -15.38 5.19
N GLY A 47 6.84 -14.59 5.87
CA GLY A 47 6.87 -13.13 5.79
C GLY A 47 6.29 -12.53 4.51
N SER A 48 5.79 -13.35 3.58
CA SER A 48 5.06 -12.93 2.38
C SER A 48 3.55 -13.06 2.58
N SER A 49 2.79 -12.34 1.78
CA SER A 49 1.33 -12.50 1.67
C SER A 49 0.91 -13.36 0.46
N PHE A 50 1.89 -13.73 -0.38
CA PHE A 50 1.67 -14.53 -1.60
C PHE A 50 2.60 -15.76 -1.61
N CYS A 51 2.13 -16.86 -2.19
CA CYS A 51 2.93 -18.08 -2.37
C CYS A 51 4.02 -17.90 -3.44
N CYS A 52 3.78 -17.05 -4.44
CA CYS A 52 4.72 -16.80 -5.54
C CYS A 52 4.56 -15.38 -6.11
N HIS A 53 5.51 -14.99 -6.98
CA HIS A 53 5.51 -13.70 -7.66
C HIS A 53 4.30 -13.53 -8.60
N GLU A 54 3.88 -14.59 -9.29
CA GLU A 54 2.74 -14.53 -10.22
C GLU A 54 1.44 -14.17 -9.50
N CYS A 55 1.19 -14.79 -8.34
CA CYS A 55 0.03 -14.49 -7.50
C CYS A 55 0.02 -13.04 -7.00
N MET A 56 1.18 -12.46 -6.73
CA MET A 56 1.31 -11.05 -6.38
C MET A 56 0.94 -10.14 -7.56
N VAL A 57 1.47 -10.43 -8.75
CA VAL A 57 1.21 -9.64 -9.97
C VAL A 57 -0.26 -9.68 -10.36
N ASP A 58 -0.90 -10.85 -10.27
CA ASP A 58 -2.32 -10.99 -10.58
C ASP A 58 -3.21 -10.23 -9.60
N ALA A 59 -2.91 -10.28 -8.31
CA ALA A 59 -3.61 -9.49 -7.30
C ALA A 59 -3.47 -7.97 -7.59
N GLN A 60 -2.27 -7.50 -7.91
CA GLN A 60 -2.03 -6.10 -8.27
C GLN A 60 -2.79 -5.68 -9.54
N ARG A 61 -2.85 -6.54 -10.55
CA ARG A 61 -3.61 -6.28 -11.79
C ARG A 61 -5.10 -6.19 -11.53
N ARG A 62 -5.66 -7.10 -10.70
CA ARG A 62 -7.06 -7.05 -10.28
C ARG A 62 -7.37 -5.76 -9.53
N GLU A 63 -6.52 -5.36 -8.59
CA GLU A 63 -6.69 -4.12 -7.84
C GLU A 63 -6.62 -2.89 -8.74
N ALA A 64 -5.62 -2.82 -9.65
CA ALA A 64 -5.51 -1.75 -10.63
C ALA A 64 -6.76 -1.65 -11.52
N THR A 65 -7.34 -2.79 -11.90
CA THR A 65 -8.57 -2.84 -12.69
C THR A 65 -9.77 -2.33 -11.90
N ARG A 66 -9.93 -2.75 -10.64
CA ARG A 66 -11.00 -2.25 -9.73
C ARG A 66 -10.92 -0.74 -9.52
N ARG A 67 -9.70 -0.21 -9.32
CA ARG A 67 -9.46 1.24 -9.21
C ARG A 67 -9.89 1.99 -10.47
N ARG A 68 -9.59 1.45 -11.67
CA ARG A 68 -10.04 2.04 -12.95
C ARG A 68 -11.55 1.97 -13.15
N GLN A 69 -12.18 0.93 -12.62
CA GLN A 69 -13.64 0.74 -12.67
C GLN A 69 -14.38 1.55 -11.59
N GLY A 70 -13.68 2.31 -10.75
CA GLY A 70 -14.28 3.12 -9.69
C GLY A 70 -14.97 2.31 -8.59
N THR A 71 -14.56 1.05 -8.40
CA THR A 71 -15.20 0.09 -7.47
C THR A 71 -14.50 0.01 -6.11
N VAL A 72 -13.75 1.05 -5.73
CA VAL A 72 -12.95 1.14 -4.50
C VAL A 72 -13.27 2.44 -3.77
#